data_AF-A7T4G4-F1
#
_entry.id   AF-A7T4G4-F1
#
_cell.length_a   1.000
_cell.length_b   1.000
_cell.length_c   1.000
_cell.angle_alpha   90.00
_cell.angle_beta   90.00
_cell.angle_gamma   90.00
#
_symmetry.space_group_name_H-M   'P 1'
#
loop_
_entity.id
_entity.type
_entity.pdbx_description
1 polymer ?
#
loop_
_entity_poly.entity_id
_entity_poly.type
_entity_poly.pdbx_seq_one_letter_code
_entity_poly.pdbx_strand_id
1 'polypeptide(L)'
;FLIQFLQNLDKGKMTGAAFFDLSKAFDTVDHSLLLDKLKHLGIDTCVLLWFKSYLANLQMSTSVGSSLSPLRHIPIGMPQKVF
;
A
#
# COMPACT_ATOMS: atom_id res chain seq x y z
N PHE A 1 1.75 13.55 13.98
CA PHE A 1 1.16 14.63 13.17
C PHE A 1 0.02 15.35 13.91
N LEU A 2 -1.14 14.71 14.11
CA LEU A 2 -2.31 15.33 14.80
C LEU A 2 -1.98 15.90 16.18
N ILE A 3 -1.26 15.16 17.02
CA ILE A 3 -0.85 15.63 18.36
C ILE A 3 -0.02 16.91 18.27
N GLN A 4 0.93 16.98 17.34
CA GLN A 4 1.77 18.15 17.14
C GLN A 4 1.00 19.34 16.57
N PHE A 5 0.01 19.07 15.72
CA PHE A 5 -0.89 20.07 15.16
C PHE A 5 -1.72 20.72 16.27
N LEU A 6 -2.34 19.91 17.13
CA LEU A 6 -3.11 20.37 18.29
C LEU A 6 -2.25 21.18 19.26
N GLN A 7 -1.04 20.71 19.59
CA GLN A 7 -0.11 21.45 20.45
C GLN A 7 0.30 22.82 19.90
N ASN A 8 0.37 22.97 18.57
CA ASN A 8 0.72 24.24 17.94
C ASN A 8 -0.48 25.20 17.92
N LEU A 9 -1.70 24.68 17.75
CA LEU A 9 -2.94 25.42 17.94
C LEU A 9 -3.03 25.97 19.38
N ASP A 10 -2.78 25.13 20.39
CA ASP A 10 -2.80 25.55 21.80
C ASP A 10 -1.76 26.64 22.12
N LYS A 11 -0.64 26.64 21.38
CA LYS A 11 0.43 27.65 21.49
C LYS A 11 0.20 28.89 20.61
N GLY A 12 -0.98 29.02 19.99
CA GLY A 12 -1.31 30.15 19.11
C GLY A 12 -0.47 30.23 17.83
N LYS A 13 0.18 29.14 17.42
CA LYS A 13 0.97 29.10 16.19
C LYS A 13 0.06 28.86 14.98
N MET A 14 0.30 29.62 13.92
CA MET A 14 -0.36 29.37 12.64
C MET A 14 0.06 27.99 12.11
N THR A 15 -0.92 27.12 11.89
CA THR A 15 -0.71 25.78 11.34
C THR A 15 -1.79 25.45 10.31
N GLY A 16 -1.41 24.71 9.27
CA GLY A 16 -2.31 24.23 8.22
C GLY A 16 -2.10 22.74 8.00
N ALA A 17 -3.18 22.05 7.64
CA ALA A 17 -3.16 20.63 7.31
C ALA A 17 -3.92 20.39 6.00
N ALA A 18 -3.35 19.56 5.13
CA ALA A 18 -4.01 19.05 3.94
C ALA A 18 -4.16 17.53 4.09
N PHE A 19 -5.39 17.04 3.93
CA PHE A 19 -5.71 15.62 4.03
C PHE A 19 -5.99 15.08 2.63
N PHE A 20 -5.32 14.00 2.27
CA PHE A 20 -5.53 13.30 1.01
C PHE A 20 -6.03 11.90 1.33
N ASP A 21 -7.17 11.55 0.74
CA ASP A 21 -7.68 10.18 0.73
C ASP A 21 -7.50 9.59 -0.66
N LEU A 22 -6.71 8.51 -0.75
CA LEU A 22 -6.44 7.83 -1.99
C LEU A 22 -7.46 6.71 -2.16
N SER A 23 -8.40 6.89 -3.09
CA SER A 23 -9.34 5.84 -3.45
C SER A 23 -8.59 4.57 -3.86
N LYS A 24 -8.90 3.45 -3.20
CA LYS A 24 -8.32 2.13 -3.48
C LYS A 24 -6.79 2.14 -3.48
N ALA A 25 -6.17 2.81 -2.50
CA ALA A 25 -4.71 2.99 -2.41
C ALA A 25 -3.89 1.70 -2.58
N PHE A 26 -4.42 0.55 -2.14
CA PHE A 26 -3.75 -0.73 -2.32
C PHE A 26 -3.90 -1.29 -3.74
N ASP A 27 -4.97 -1.00 -4.45
CA ASP A 27 -5.19 -1.45 -5.84
C ASP A 27 -4.32 -0.65 -6.84
N THR A 28 -3.78 0.50 -6.43
CA THR A 28 -3.01 1.41 -7.30
C THR A 28 -1.50 1.27 -7.18
N VAL A 29 -1.01 0.35 -6.35
CA VAL A 29 0.43 0.15 -6.14
C VAL A 29 1.08 -0.50 -7.37
N ASP A 30 1.89 0.27 -8.10
CA ASP A 30 2.76 -0.27 -9.15
C ASP A 30 3.91 -1.08 -8.54
N HIS A 31 4.09 -2.32 -8.99
CA HIS A 31 5.09 -3.24 -8.42
C HIS A 31 6.53 -2.81 -8.71
N SER A 32 6.79 -2.23 -9.88
CA SER A 32 8.15 -1.79 -10.24
C SER A 32 8.55 -0.59 -9.39
N LEU A 33 7.67 0.42 -9.30
CA LEU A 33 7.87 1.59 -8.48
C LEU A 33 8.02 1.25 -7.00
N LEU A 34 7.27 0.26 -6.51
CA LEU A 34 7.43 -0.22 -5.14
C LEU A 34 8.81 -0.84 -4.90
N LEU A 35 9.26 -1.74 -5.79
CA LEU A 35 10.56 -2.38 -5.66
C LEU A 35 11.71 -1.35 -5.73
N ASP A 36 11.60 -0.35 -6.61
CA ASP A 36 12.57 0.73 -6.72
C ASP A 36 12.62 1.59 -5.44
N LYS A 37 11.46 1.90 -4.85
CA LYS A 37 11.38 2.60 -3.57
C LYS A 37 12.00 1.78 -2.43
N LEU A 38 11.70 0.48 -2.34
CA LEU A 38 12.29 -0.40 -1.33
C LEU A 38 13.81 -0.48 -1.47
N LYS A 39 14.32 -0.56 -2.71
CA LYS A 39 15.75 -0.52 -2.99
C LYS A 39 16.37 0.80 -2.52
N HIS A 40 15.73 1.94 -2.78
CA HIS A 40 16.21 3.25 -2.35
C HIS A 40 16.21 3.42 -0.82
N LEU A 41 15.31 2.72 -0.12
CA LEU A 41 15.29 2.66 1.35
C LEU A 41 16.37 1.74 1.95
N GLY A 42 17.20 1.09 1.11
CA GLY A 42 18.31 0.25 1.57
C GLY A 42 17.91 -1.18 1.90
N ILE A 43 16.77 -1.67 1.42
CA ILE A 43 16.37 -3.07 1.58
C ILE A 43 17.32 -3.99 0.81
N ASP A 44 17.72 -5.09 1.45
CA ASP A 44 18.64 -6.07 0.88
C ASP A 44 18.13 -6.74 -0.40
N THR A 45 19.06 -7.12 -1.27
CA THR A 45 18.75 -7.73 -2.58
C THR A 45 17.95 -9.03 -2.46
N CYS A 46 18.25 -9.89 -1.47
CA CYS A 46 17.51 -11.14 -1.27
C CYS A 46 16.05 -10.86 -0.87
N VAL A 47 15.83 -9.84 -0.05
CA VAL A 47 14.49 -9.42 0.36
C VAL A 47 13.73 -8.81 -0.81
N LEU A 48 14.39 -8.01 -1.66
CA LEU A 48 13.78 -7.48 -2.88
C LEU A 48 13.40 -8.57 -3.88
N LEU A 49 14.22 -9.60 -4.03
CA LEU A 49 13.90 -10.77 -4.85
C LEU A 49 12.70 -11.54 -4.30
N TRP A 50 12.62 -11.68 -2.99
CA TRP A 50 11.45 -12.27 -2.33
C TRP A 50 10.18 -11.46 -2.61
N PHE A 51 10.22 -10.12 -2.45
CA PHE A 51 9.09 -9.25 -2.79
C PHE A 51 8.71 -9.36 -4.26
N LYS A 52 9.69 -9.33 -5.17
CA LYS A 52 9.44 -9.50 -6.61
C LYS A 52 8.74 -10.82 -6.92
N SER A 53 9.20 -11.92 -6.31
CA SER A 53 8.58 -13.24 -6.46
C SER A 53 7.17 -13.30 -5.88
N TYR A 54 6.97 -12.71 -4.70
CA TYR A 54 5.66 -12.63 -4.06
C TYR A 54 4.66 -11.88 -4.94
N LEU A 55 5.03 -10.68 -5.40
CA LEU A 55 4.16 -9.81 -6.21
C LEU A 55 3.87 -10.38 -7.59
N ALA A 56 4.87 -10.99 -8.24
CA ALA A 56 4.69 -11.61 -9.55
C ALA A 56 3.71 -12.80 -9.53
N ASN A 57 3.57 -13.49 -8.40
CA ASN A 57 2.72 -14.67 -8.26
C ASN A 57 1.40 -14.38 -7.53
N LEU A 58 1.05 -13.11 -7.32
CA LEU A 58 -0.21 -12.75 -6.70
C LEU A 58 -1.39 -13.15 -7.59
N GLN A 59 -2.24 -14.00 -7.03
CA GLN A 59 -3.53 -14.35 -7.59
C GLN A 59 -4.62 -14.09 -6.56
N MET A 60 -5.79 -13.63 -7.02
CA MET A 60 -6.97 -13.51 -6.16
C MET A 60 -8.20 -14.11 -6.80
N SER A 61 -9.09 -14.54 -5.93
CA SER A 61 -10.49 -14.83 -6.21
C SER A 61 -11.34 -14.16 -5.14
N THR A 62 -12.52 -13.69 -5.50
CA THR A 62 -13.50 -13.14 -4.55
C THR A 62 -14.69 -14.07 -4.45
N SER A 63 -15.27 -14.15 -3.25
CA SER A 63 -16.51 -14.88 -3.01
C SER A 63 -17.63 -13.91 -2.68
N VAL A 64 -18.81 -14.13 -3.26
CA VAL A 64 -20.04 -13.41 -2.94
C VAL A 64 -21.14 -14.45 -2.70
N GLY A 65 -21.58 -14.57 -1.45
CA GLY A 65 -22.51 -15.63 -1.03
C GLY A 65 -21.88 -17.02 -1.21
N SER A 66 -22.50 -17.85 -2.05
CA SER A 66 -22.00 -19.19 -2.43
C SER A 66 -21.21 -19.23 -3.73
N SER A 67 -21.01 -18.09 -4.39
CA SER A 67 -20.32 -18.00 -5.69
C SER A 67 -18.87 -17.55 -5.51
N LEU A 68 -17.93 -18.33 -6.04
CA LEU A 68 -16.49 -18.03 -6.05
C LEU A 68 -16.04 -17.64 -7.46
N SER A 69 -15.28 -16.54 -7.58
CA SER A 69 -14.68 -16.17 -8.86
C SER A 69 -13.49 -17.08 -9.20
N PRO A 70 -13.14 -17.23 -10.49
CA PRO A 70 -11.87 -17.83 -10.87
C PRO A 70 -10.69 -17.08 -10.24
N LEU A 71 -9.58 -17.79 -10.04
CA LEU A 71 -8.30 -17.17 -9.70
C LEU A 71 -7.84 -16.29 -10.87
N ARG A 72 -7.46 -15.05 -10.56
CA ARG A 72 -6.91 -14.10 -11.52
C ARG A 72 -5.58 -13.57 -11.04
N HIS A 73 -4.63 -13.50 -11.97
CA HIS A 73 -3.36 -12.81 -11.75
C HIS A 73 -3.57 -11.30 -11.59
N ILE A 74 -2.75 -10.70 -10.73
CA ILE A 74 -2.86 -9.28 -10.39
C ILE A 74 -1.57 -8.55 -10.79
N PRO A 75 -1.59 -7.77 -11.88
CA PRO A 75 -0.42 -7.06 -12.35
C PRO A 75 -0.16 -5.73 -11.62
N ILE A 76 -1.15 -5.22 -10.88
CA ILE A 76 -1.07 -3.96 -10.14
C ILE A 76 -1.82 -4.06 -8.83
N GLY A 77 -1.31 -3.40 -7.81
CA GLY A 77 -1.93 -3.34 -6.51
C GLY A 77 -1.54 -4.50 -5.60
N MET A 78 -2.20 -4.56 -4.45
CA MET A 78 -1.88 -5.43 -3.32
C MET A 78 -3.14 -6.06 -2.73
N PRO A 79 -3.04 -7.27 -2.15
CA PRO A 79 -4.11 -7.86 -1.36
C PRO A 79 -4.49 -6.97 -0.18
N GLN A 80 -5.70 -6.43 -0.20
CA GLN A 80 -6.22 -5.59 0.89
C GLN A 80 -6.66 -6.42 2.11
N LYS A 81 -6.95 -7.73 1.94
CA LYS A 81 -7.35 -8.63 3.02
C LYS A 81 -6.27 -9.67 3.28
N VAL A 82 -5.37 -9.34 4.21
CA VAL A 82 -4.44 -10.28 4.83
C VAL A 82 -4.46 -10.11 6.34
N PHE A 83 -5.63 -10.21 6.99
CA PHE A 83 -5.82 -10.45 8.43
C PHE A 83 -7.24 -11.00 8.67
#